data_AF-A0A0F9MLK2-F1
#
_entry.id   AF-A0A0F9MLK2-F1
#
_cell.length_a   1.000
_cell.length_b   1.000
_cell.length_c   1.000
_cell.angle_alpha   90.00
_cell.angle_beta   90.00
_cell.angle_gamma   90.00
#
_symmetry.space_group_name_H-M   'P 1'
#
loop_
_entity.id
_entity.type
_entity.pdbx_description
1 polymer ?
#
loop_
_entity_poly.entity_id
_entity_poly.type
_entity_poly.pdbx_seq_one_letter_code
_entity_poly.pdbx_strand_id
1 'polypeptide(L)'
;MPDVWMDVDIALSEVPINLLALTDDTTFKDREESVVYNQSGLDLTWNFLTTAGVYTKTVVTPTDTAGDYDWVNQGDGIYTIEMPASGGASINNDTEGFGWFTGIATGILHWRGPVVGFRAAALNNALIDGGDLLDVNLTEMGGVAQSATDLKDFADAGYDPAVNKVEGVKLVDTTTANSDMVGTDGANTTVPDAAGVAPTVAEIQAEMEENGASILDTLQDRLGTPANIDTGGATIADNLKKLADDNGGLSFDATTESLKELKDNIATASEVADAVHDEVIEGTLTSRQLMRIFLSALAGITNGGGTVTINFRDEADGKNRIVATVDVNGNRTNIVLDGT
;
A
#
# COMPACT_ATOMS: atom_id res chain seq x y z
N MET A 1 22.56 -26.97 59.67
CA MET A 1 21.18 -26.71 59.22
C MET A 1 20.30 -26.75 60.46
N PRO A 2 19.25 -25.92 60.56
CA PRO A 2 18.26 -26.07 61.62
C PRO A 2 17.60 -27.45 61.54
N ASP A 3 17.24 -27.98 62.69
CA ASP A 3 16.55 -29.27 62.81
C ASP A 3 15.05 -29.09 62.51
N VAL A 4 14.49 -27.92 62.82
CA VAL A 4 13.10 -27.54 62.57
C VAL A 4 13.00 -26.08 62.12
N TRP A 5 12.04 -25.79 61.24
CA TRP A 5 11.68 -24.42 60.84
C TRP A 5 10.37 -24.03 61.50
N MET A 6 10.31 -22.81 62.03
CA MET A 6 9.11 -22.22 62.63
C MET A 6 8.92 -20.81 62.08
N ASP A 7 7.67 -20.36 62.09
CA ASP A 7 7.30 -19.01 61.67
C ASP A 7 7.84 -17.97 62.67
N VAL A 8 8.33 -16.85 62.13
CA VAL A 8 8.62 -15.61 62.88
C VAL A 8 7.33 -14.81 63.04
N ASP A 9 7.26 -13.91 64.04
CA ASP A 9 6.16 -12.97 64.27
C ASP A 9 4.77 -13.58 64.54
N ILE A 10 4.72 -14.85 64.96
CA ILE A 10 3.48 -15.53 65.35
C ILE A 10 3.68 -16.27 66.67
N ALA A 11 2.66 -16.30 67.53
CA ALA A 11 2.75 -17.04 68.78
C ALA A 11 2.86 -18.54 68.49
N LEU A 12 3.85 -19.19 69.09
CA LEU A 12 4.12 -20.62 68.93
C LEU A 12 3.75 -21.34 70.21
N SER A 13 2.88 -22.36 70.10
CA SER A 13 2.42 -23.12 71.26
C SER A 13 3.38 -24.24 71.68
N GLU A 14 4.22 -24.73 70.76
CA GLU A 14 4.99 -25.95 70.98
C GLU A 14 6.43 -25.83 70.46
N VAL A 15 7.24 -24.96 71.07
CA VAL A 15 8.68 -24.88 70.75
C VAL A 15 9.45 -25.97 71.52
N PRO A 16 10.16 -26.91 70.86
CA PRO A 16 10.81 -28.01 71.57
C PRO A 16 11.99 -27.56 72.42
N ILE A 17 12.04 -28.02 73.67
CA ILE A 17 13.09 -27.68 74.64
C ILE A 17 14.28 -28.62 74.53
N ASN A 18 14.03 -29.89 74.19
CA ASN A 18 15.03 -30.94 74.15
C ASN A 18 14.91 -31.76 72.86
N LEU A 19 16.06 -32.08 72.25
CA LEU A 19 16.11 -32.88 71.02
C LEU A 19 15.92 -34.39 71.30
N LEU A 20 16.39 -34.82 72.46
CA LEU A 20 16.29 -36.21 72.96
C LEU A 20 15.62 -36.18 74.32
N ALA A 21 14.97 -37.29 74.69
CA ALA A 21 14.38 -37.46 76.01
C ALA A 21 15.38 -37.11 77.11
N LEU A 22 14.94 -36.31 78.09
CA LEU A 22 15.77 -35.98 79.25
C LEU A 22 16.16 -37.26 79.97
N THR A 23 17.41 -37.35 80.40
CA THR A 23 17.98 -38.56 81.00
C THR A 23 18.31 -38.30 82.46
N ASP A 24 17.90 -39.22 83.32
CA ASP A 24 18.19 -39.21 84.75
C ASP A 24 19.72 -39.27 84.99
N ASP A 25 20.24 -38.40 85.85
CA ASP A 25 21.68 -38.27 86.13
C ASP A 25 22.25 -39.36 87.04
N THR A 26 21.37 -40.15 87.67
CA THR A 26 21.73 -41.23 88.58
C THR A 26 21.87 -42.54 87.80
N THR A 27 20.96 -42.82 86.86
CA THR A 27 20.94 -44.09 86.12
C THR A 27 21.53 -44.00 84.71
N PHE A 28 21.63 -42.79 84.13
CA PHE A 28 22.17 -42.51 82.80
C PHE A 28 21.45 -43.24 81.65
N LYS A 29 20.26 -43.79 81.92
CA LYS A 29 19.54 -44.66 80.98
C LYS A 29 18.03 -44.48 81.06
N ASP A 30 17.52 -44.13 82.23
CA ASP A 30 16.11 -43.90 82.41
C ASP A 30 15.76 -42.50 81.91
N ARG A 31 14.58 -42.40 81.27
CA ARG A 31 14.03 -41.12 80.84
C ARG A 31 13.48 -40.42 82.07
N GLU A 32 13.82 -39.16 82.22
CA GLU A 32 13.21 -38.30 83.23
C GLU A 32 11.90 -37.73 82.66
N GLU A 33 10.78 -38.32 83.07
CA GLU A 33 9.45 -38.06 82.50
C GLU A 33 8.59 -37.12 83.37
N SER A 34 9.07 -36.70 84.55
CA SER A 34 8.30 -35.90 85.52
C SER A 34 8.88 -34.50 85.79
N VAL A 35 9.64 -33.94 84.84
CA VAL A 35 10.15 -32.57 84.94
C VAL A 35 9.02 -31.56 84.90
N VAL A 36 8.96 -30.70 85.92
CA VAL A 36 8.01 -29.59 86.04
C VAL A 36 8.68 -28.25 85.74
N TYR A 37 7.89 -27.23 85.40
CA TYR A 37 8.33 -25.89 85.03
C TYR A 37 9.25 -25.20 86.06
N ASN A 38 9.17 -25.60 87.34
CA ASN A 38 9.96 -25.08 88.45
C ASN A 38 10.86 -26.13 89.11
N GLN A 39 11.31 -27.14 88.36
CA GLN A 39 12.21 -28.18 88.84
C GLN A 39 13.42 -27.56 89.57
N SER A 40 13.85 -28.20 90.65
CA SER A 40 14.95 -27.68 91.46
C SER A 40 16.23 -27.54 90.63
N GLY A 41 16.83 -26.35 90.64
CA GLY A 41 18.05 -26.06 89.88
C GLY A 41 17.84 -25.94 88.37
N LEU A 42 16.59 -25.82 87.89
CA LEU A 42 16.31 -25.56 86.48
C LEU A 42 16.90 -24.20 86.05
N ASP A 43 17.93 -24.26 85.22
CA ASP A 43 18.48 -23.13 84.47
C ASP A 43 18.27 -23.42 82.98
N LEU A 44 17.22 -22.81 82.43
CA LEU A 44 16.92 -22.89 81.01
C LEU A 44 17.41 -21.61 80.33
N THR A 45 18.29 -21.78 79.34
CA THR A 45 18.79 -20.67 78.55
C THR A 45 18.40 -20.83 77.08
N TRP A 46 17.85 -19.78 76.50
CA TRP A 46 17.73 -19.58 75.07
C TRP A 46 19.00 -18.95 74.50
N ASN A 47 19.58 -19.59 73.50
CA ASN A 47 20.70 -19.09 72.74
C ASN A 47 20.19 -18.74 71.35
N PHE A 48 20.48 -17.54 70.86
CA PHE A 48 19.99 -17.10 69.56
C PHE A 48 21.10 -16.46 68.73
N LEU A 49 21.10 -16.73 67.43
CA LEU A 49 21.99 -16.11 66.46
C LEU A 49 21.16 -15.55 65.31
N THR A 50 21.17 -14.22 65.12
CA THR A 50 20.48 -13.59 63.98
C THR A 50 21.15 -13.99 62.67
N THR A 51 20.43 -13.84 61.56
CA THR A 51 20.98 -14.04 60.20
C THR A 51 22.13 -13.08 59.87
N ALA A 52 22.21 -11.95 60.57
CA ALA A 52 23.33 -10.99 60.50
C ALA A 52 24.54 -11.38 61.39
N GLY A 53 24.46 -12.50 62.13
CA GLY A 53 25.55 -13.01 62.97
C GLY A 53 25.60 -12.44 64.39
N VAL A 54 24.52 -11.83 64.90
CA VAL A 54 24.46 -11.31 66.27
C VAL A 54 24.02 -12.41 67.23
N TYR A 55 24.85 -12.74 68.22
CA TYR A 55 24.57 -13.78 69.22
C TYR A 55 24.02 -13.19 70.51
N THR A 56 22.92 -13.73 71.01
CA THR A 56 22.31 -13.38 72.30
C THR A 56 22.06 -14.62 73.15
N LYS A 57 22.04 -14.42 74.47
CA LYS A 57 21.79 -15.46 75.46
C LYS A 57 20.83 -14.91 76.50
N THR A 58 19.70 -15.58 76.68
CA THR A 58 18.62 -15.13 77.56
C THR A 58 18.17 -16.27 78.48
N VAL A 59 18.12 -15.99 79.78
CA VAL A 59 17.55 -16.94 80.75
C VAL A 59 16.03 -16.94 80.59
N VAL A 60 15.45 -18.13 80.56
CA VAL A 60 14.02 -18.35 80.37
C VAL A 60 13.45 -18.86 81.68
N THR A 61 12.35 -18.27 82.11
CA THR A 61 11.61 -18.71 83.30
C THR A 61 10.31 -19.36 82.83
N PRO A 62 10.23 -20.70 82.79
CA PRO A 62 9.02 -21.38 82.36
C PRO A 62 7.86 -21.15 83.32
N THR A 63 6.64 -21.24 82.82
CA THR A 63 5.39 -21.10 83.58
C THR A 63 4.48 -22.33 83.39
N ASP A 64 3.32 -22.33 84.05
CA ASP A 64 2.25 -23.35 83.95
C ASP A 64 0.88 -22.66 84.08
N THR A 65 0.72 -21.52 83.40
CA THR A 65 -0.41 -20.61 83.64
C THR A 65 -1.25 -20.27 82.40
N ALA A 66 -1.19 -21.06 81.33
CA ALA A 66 -1.91 -20.80 80.08
C ALA A 66 -1.59 -19.38 79.54
N GLY A 67 -0.32 -19.15 79.22
CA GLY A 67 0.25 -17.89 78.75
C GLY A 67 1.75 -18.06 78.46
N ASP A 68 2.46 -16.95 78.20
CA ASP A 68 3.86 -17.02 77.76
C ASP A 68 4.74 -17.97 78.59
N TYR A 69 5.53 -18.78 77.86
CA TYR A 69 6.51 -19.71 78.42
C TYR A 69 5.93 -20.92 79.15
N ASP A 70 4.71 -21.35 78.83
CA ASP A 70 4.10 -22.54 79.41
C ASP A 70 4.92 -23.81 79.11
N TRP A 71 5.35 -24.52 80.15
CA TRP A 71 6.13 -25.74 80.04
C TRP A 71 5.22 -26.95 79.94
N VAL A 72 5.23 -27.60 78.79
CA VAL A 72 4.34 -28.73 78.51
C VAL A 72 5.13 -30.02 78.36
N ASN A 73 4.69 -31.04 79.09
CA ASN A 73 5.18 -32.40 78.91
C ASN A 73 4.44 -33.07 77.74
N GLN A 74 5.18 -33.42 76.70
CA GLN A 74 4.65 -34.08 75.50
C GLN A 74 4.72 -35.62 75.60
N GLY A 75 5.11 -36.13 76.77
CA GLY A 75 5.34 -37.55 77.05
C GLY A 75 6.78 -37.98 76.77
N ASP A 76 7.16 -39.15 77.30
CA ASP A 76 8.44 -39.81 77.02
C ASP A 76 9.70 -38.94 77.30
N GLY A 77 9.61 -37.99 78.23
CA GLY A 77 10.70 -37.07 78.59
C GLY A 77 10.98 -35.99 77.54
N ILE A 78 10.02 -35.71 76.66
CA ILE A 78 10.04 -34.62 75.68
C ILE A 78 9.18 -33.46 76.19
N TYR A 79 9.73 -32.24 76.12
CA TYR A 79 9.09 -31.04 76.60
C TYR A 79 9.06 -29.96 75.54
N THR A 80 7.98 -29.18 75.53
CA THR A 80 7.82 -28.00 74.68
C THR A 80 7.52 -26.79 75.55
N ILE A 81 7.77 -25.61 75.00
CA ILE A 81 7.47 -24.34 75.64
C ILE A 81 6.73 -23.41 74.69
N GLU A 82 5.77 -22.64 75.22
CA GLU A 82 5.13 -21.56 74.45
C GLU A 82 6.10 -20.38 74.25
N MET A 83 6.07 -19.77 73.07
CA MET A 83 6.86 -18.59 72.71
C MET A 83 5.96 -17.51 72.10
N PRO A 84 5.93 -16.29 72.68
CA PRO A 84 5.12 -15.20 72.13
C PRO A 84 5.70 -14.66 70.82
N ALA A 85 4.81 -14.17 69.95
CA ALA A 85 5.14 -13.52 68.67
C ALA A 85 6.17 -12.39 68.83
N SER A 86 5.95 -11.53 69.83
CA SER A 86 6.79 -10.38 70.16
C SER A 86 6.58 -10.02 71.63
N GLY A 87 7.50 -9.24 72.20
CA GLY A 87 7.43 -8.86 73.61
C GLY A 87 7.73 -10.04 74.54
N GLY A 88 6.93 -10.19 75.61
CA GLY A 88 7.15 -11.21 76.64
C GLY A 88 8.23 -10.85 77.67
N ALA A 89 8.29 -11.60 78.77
CA ALA A 89 9.20 -11.33 79.88
C ALA A 89 10.62 -11.88 79.69
N SER A 90 10.82 -12.83 78.76
CA SER A 90 12.13 -13.46 78.53
C SER A 90 12.50 -13.54 77.04
N ILE A 91 11.80 -14.35 76.25
CA ILE A 91 12.09 -14.60 74.83
C ILE A 91 10.86 -14.42 73.95
N ASN A 92 11.07 -14.22 72.66
CA ASN A 92 10.03 -14.16 71.64
C ASN A 92 10.63 -14.59 70.28
N ASN A 93 9.80 -14.67 69.25
CA ASN A 93 10.21 -14.96 67.87
C ASN A 93 9.96 -13.77 66.93
N ASP A 94 10.23 -12.53 67.35
CA ASP A 94 10.06 -11.32 66.52
C ASP A 94 11.25 -11.02 65.59
N THR A 95 12.22 -11.95 65.54
CA THR A 95 13.47 -11.76 64.83
C THR A 95 13.85 -13.04 64.09
N GLU A 96 14.23 -12.94 62.82
CA GLU A 96 14.73 -14.10 62.07
C GLU A 96 16.14 -14.53 62.52
N GLY A 97 16.36 -15.84 62.57
CA GLY A 97 17.63 -16.41 63.01
C GLY A 97 17.54 -17.86 63.44
N PHE A 98 18.51 -18.29 64.24
CA PHE A 98 18.63 -19.66 64.72
C PHE A 98 18.71 -19.67 66.23
N GLY A 99 17.75 -20.34 66.86
CA GLY A 99 17.63 -20.46 68.31
C GLY A 99 17.79 -21.89 68.79
N TRP A 100 18.29 -22.08 70.01
CA TRP A 100 18.25 -23.37 70.69
C TRP A 100 18.29 -23.21 72.20
N PHE A 101 17.59 -24.11 72.89
CA PHE A 101 17.66 -24.21 74.34
C PHE A 101 18.90 -24.99 74.78
N THR A 102 19.47 -24.57 75.90
CA THR A 102 20.40 -25.37 76.71
C THR A 102 19.88 -25.35 78.13
N GLY A 103 19.88 -26.50 78.79
CA GLY A 103 19.33 -26.59 80.13
C GLY A 103 20.13 -27.47 81.08
N ILE A 104 20.00 -27.13 82.36
CA ILE A 104 20.54 -27.85 83.51
C ILE A 104 19.41 -27.93 84.54
N ALA A 105 19.27 -29.05 85.23
CA ALA A 105 18.37 -29.20 86.38
C ALA A 105 18.92 -30.27 87.32
N THR A 106 18.52 -30.22 88.58
CA THR A 106 18.91 -31.24 89.56
C THR A 106 18.27 -32.58 89.20
N GLY A 107 19.07 -33.65 89.16
CA GLY A 107 18.61 -34.99 88.80
C GLY A 107 18.65 -35.31 87.31
N ILE A 108 19.07 -34.36 86.46
CA ILE A 108 18.98 -34.49 85.01
C ILE A 108 20.34 -34.17 84.37
N LEU A 109 20.77 -35.01 83.43
CA LEU A 109 21.93 -34.70 82.61
C LEU A 109 21.69 -33.44 81.77
N HIS A 110 22.74 -32.64 81.57
CA HIS A 110 22.68 -31.46 80.70
C HIS A 110 22.11 -31.80 79.34
N TRP A 111 21.20 -30.95 78.84
CA TRP A 111 20.55 -31.16 77.56
C TRP A 111 20.65 -29.92 76.67
N ARG A 112 20.29 -30.17 75.42
CA ARG A 112 20.15 -29.15 74.39
C ARG A 112 18.90 -29.46 73.56
N GLY A 113 18.21 -28.39 73.15
CA GLY A 113 17.10 -28.45 72.21
C GLY A 113 17.55 -28.54 70.75
N PRO A 114 16.63 -28.86 69.83
CA PRO A 114 16.88 -28.69 68.40
C PRO A 114 17.28 -27.25 68.09
N VAL A 115 18.03 -27.07 67.02
CA VAL A 115 18.19 -25.74 66.41
C VAL A 115 16.90 -25.41 65.67
N VAL A 116 16.19 -24.41 66.16
CA VAL A 116 14.99 -23.85 65.55
C VAL A 116 15.41 -22.71 64.63
N GLY A 117 15.09 -22.81 63.35
CA GLY A 117 15.23 -21.70 62.39
C GLY A 117 13.95 -20.90 62.32
N PHE A 118 14.01 -19.59 62.56
CA PHE A 118 12.89 -18.67 62.42
C PHE A 118 13.00 -17.91 61.10
N ARG A 119 11.92 -17.94 60.31
CA ARG A 119 11.80 -17.24 59.02
C ARG A 119 10.38 -16.78 58.79
N ALA A 120 10.19 -15.86 57.84
CA ALA A 120 8.88 -15.36 57.44
C ALA A 120 7.89 -16.49 57.13
N ALA A 121 6.67 -16.41 57.67
CA ALA A 121 5.63 -17.42 57.48
C ALA A 121 5.31 -17.66 56.00
N ALA A 122 5.30 -16.60 55.19
CA ALA A 122 5.12 -16.69 53.75
C ALA A 122 6.17 -17.60 53.06
N LEU A 123 7.40 -17.68 53.59
CA LEU A 123 8.42 -18.58 53.07
C LEU A 123 8.15 -20.05 53.44
N ASN A 124 7.61 -20.33 54.63
CA ASN A 124 7.18 -21.68 55.01
C ASN A 124 6.01 -22.14 54.15
N ASN A 125 4.99 -21.30 54.03
CA ASN A 125 3.81 -21.57 53.20
C ASN A 125 4.17 -21.78 51.73
N ALA A 126 5.04 -20.94 51.16
CA ALA A 126 5.38 -21.02 49.74
C ALA A 126 6.28 -22.22 49.39
N LEU A 127 7.13 -22.69 50.30
CA LEU A 127 8.15 -23.70 50.00
C LEU A 127 7.84 -25.09 50.54
N ILE A 128 7.06 -25.22 51.61
CA ILE A 128 6.78 -26.49 52.30
C ILE A 128 5.29 -26.83 52.28
N ASP A 129 4.45 -25.96 52.81
CA ASP A 129 3.05 -26.33 53.10
C ASP A 129 2.11 -26.14 51.89
N GLY A 130 2.51 -25.30 50.94
CA GLY A 130 1.71 -24.91 49.78
C GLY A 130 0.60 -23.94 50.16
N GLY A 131 0.41 -22.88 49.36
CA GLY A 131 -0.69 -21.93 49.56
C GLY A 131 -0.34 -20.47 49.26
N ASP A 132 0.93 -20.11 49.41
CA ASP A 132 1.44 -18.79 49.07
C ASP A 132 2.34 -18.83 47.82
N LEU A 133 2.35 -17.73 47.06
CA LEU A 133 3.28 -17.54 45.95
C LEU A 133 4.58 -16.95 46.51
N LEU A 134 5.71 -17.55 46.15
CA LEU A 134 7.00 -16.92 46.39
C LEU A 134 7.16 -15.77 45.38
N ASP A 135 7.25 -14.54 45.87
CA ASP A 135 7.62 -13.40 45.04
C ASP A 135 9.08 -13.56 44.58
N VAL A 136 9.26 -14.13 43.40
CA VAL A 136 10.54 -14.14 42.72
C VAL A 136 10.70 -12.79 42.04
N ASN A 137 11.80 -12.09 42.30
CA ASN A 137 12.12 -10.88 41.56
C ASN A 137 12.43 -11.26 40.10
N LEU A 138 11.44 -11.10 39.22
CA LEU A 138 11.57 -11.35 37.79
C LEU A 138 12.45 -10.33 37.05
N THR A 139 12.91 -9.27 37.74
CA THR A 139 13.82 -8.27 37.17
C THR A 139 15.15 -8.88 36.70
N GLU A 140 15.51 -10.11 37.09
CA GLU A 140 16.81 -10.71 36.73
C GLU A 140 16.70 -12.03 35.95
N MET A 141 15.56 -12.33 35.31
CA MET A 141 15.51 -13.47 34.39
C MET A 141 16.41 -13.21 33.16
N GLY A 142 17.63 -13.74 33.17
CA GLY A 142 18.58 -13.67 32.04
C GLY A 142 19.48 -12.43 31.99
N GLY A 143 19.64 -11.69 33.10
CA GLY A 143 20.58 -10.56 33.19
C GLY A 143 20.11 -9.26 32.53
N VAL A 144 18.82 -9.15 32.20
CA VAL A 144 18.16 -7.93 31.71
C VAL A 144 16.92 -7.68 32.56
N ALA A 145 16.74 -6.44 33.01
CA ALA A 145 15.52 -6.00 33.70
C ALA A 145 14.27 -6.29 32.85
N GLN A 146 13.52 -7.32 33.21
CA GLN A 146 12.22 -7.65 32.61
C GLN A 146 11.12 -7.26 33.61
N SER A 147 10.11 -6.51 33.19
CA SER A 147 8.93 -6.31 34.02
C SER A 147 7.95 -7.48 33.80
N ALA A 148 7.22 -7.88 34.84
CA ALA A 148 6.13 -8.86 34.69
C ALA A 148 5.05 -8.37 33.71
N THR A 149 4.99 -7.06 33.45
CA THR A 149 4.15 -6.43 32.43
C THR A 149 4.63 -6.81 31.03
N ASP A 150 5.93 -6.78 30.75
CA ASP A 150 6.48 -7.15 29.43
C ASP A 150 6.18 -8.62 29.09
N LEU A 151 6.30 -9.53 30.06
CA LEU A 151 5.99 -10.95 29.87
C LEU A 151 4.48 -11.23 29.74
N LYS A 152 3.65 -10.47 30.46
CA LYS A 152 2.19 -10.54 30.33
C LYS A 152 1.72 -9.95 29.00
N ASP A 153 2.38 -8.93 28.50
CA ASP A 153 2.09 -8.33 27.19
C ASP A 153 2.36 -9.29 26.04
N PHE A 154 3.34 -10.20 26.13
CA PHE A 154 3.46 -11.29 25.16
C PHE A 154 2.21 -12.19 25.17
N ALA A 155 1.80 -12.71 26.33
CA ALA A 155 0.65 -13.60 26.41
C ALA A 155 -0.70 -12.94 26.04
N ASP A 156 -0.88 -11.66 26.39
CA ASP A 156 -2.16 -10.95 26.20
C ASP A 156 -2.27 -10.17 24.89
N ALA A 157 -1.14 -9.87 24.23
CA ALA A 157 -1.11 -9.14 22.96
C ALA A 157 -0.96 -10.04 21.73
N GLY A 158 -1.03 -11.37 21.88
CA GLY A 158 -1.16 -12.32 20.76
C GLY A 158 0.08 -13.17 20.45
N TYR A 159 1.01 -13.37 21.38
CA TYR A 159 2.10 -14.34 21.22
C TYR A 159 1.68 -15.73 21.68
N ASP A 160 1.77 -16.74 20.79
CA ASP A 160 1.63 -18.15 21.14
C ASP A 160 3.02 -18.77 21.40
N PRO A 161 3.34 -19.12 22.67
CA PRO A 161 4.60 -19.74 23.04
C PRO A 161 4.77 -21.18 22.54
N ALA A 162 3.69 -21.90 22.19
CA ALA A 162 3.79 -23.29 21.72
C ALA A 162 4.41 -23.38 20.31
N VAL A 163 4.27 -22.33 19.50
CA VAL A 163 4.76 -22.27 18.13
C VAL A 163 5.78 -21.16 17.89
N ASN A 164 6.12 -20.37 18.92
CA ASN A 164 6.99 -19.19 18.85
C ASN A 164 6.55 -18.19 17.76
N LYS A 165 5.24 -17.96 17.64
CA LYS A 165 4.68 -17.03 16.66
C LYS A 165 3.80 -15.98 17.34
N VAL A 166 3.81 -14.77 16.80
CA VAL A 166 2.80 -13.76 17.09
C VAL A 166 1.61 -14.04 16.18
N GLU A 167 0.51 -14.55 16.75
CA GLU A 167 -0.70 -14.91 16.01
C GLU A 167 -1.56 -13.70 15.63
N GLY A 168 -1.36 -12.56 16.31
CA GLY A 168 -1.95 -11.28 15.92
C GLY A 168 -1.29 -10.11 16.62
N VAL A 169 -1.01 -9.04 15.90
CA VAL A 169 -0.69 -7.74 16.50
C VAL A 169 -2.02 -7.10 16.90
N LYS A 170 -2.22 -6.85 18.20
CA LYS A 170 -3.41 -6.12 18.66
C LYS A 170 -3.35 -4.68 18.12
N LEU A 171 -4.16 -4.45 17.08
CA LEU A 171 -4.19 -3.28 16.21
C LEU A 171 -3.90 -1.94 16.93
N VAL A 172 -2.75 -1.33 16.59
CA VAL A 172 -2.61 0.14 16.55
C VAL A 172 -2.18 0.51 15.12
N ASP A 173 -3.17 0.46 14.23
CA ASP A 173 -3.33 1.11 12.92
C ASP A 173 -2.27 1.11 11.81
N THR A 174 -0.98 0.83 12.02
CA THR A 174 -0.03 0.72 10.87
C THR A 174 1.24 -0.06 11.21
N THR A 175 1.56 -1.09 10.42
CA THR A 175 2.91 -1.68 10.39
C THR A 175 3.86 -0.66 9.74
N THR A 176 4.60 0.09 10.54
CA THR A 176 5.48 1.18 10.05
C THR A 176 6.82 0.69 9.50
N ALA A 177 7.25 -0.51 9.85
CA ALA A 177 8.43 -1.15 9.27
C ALA A 177 8.27 -2.67 9.29
N ASN A 178 8.32 -3.30 8.10
CA ASN A 178 8.60 -4.71 7.98
C ASN A 178 9.86 -4.93 7.12
N SER A 179 10.99 -5.13 7.78
CA SER A 179 12.31 -5.32 7.17
C SER A 179 12.54 -6.75 6.63
N ASP A 180 11.61 -7.69 6.88
CA ASP A 180 11.73 -9.08 6.43
C ASP A 180 10.92 -9.39 5.16
N MET A 181 10.14 -8.42 4.66
CA MET A 181 9.41 -8.59 3.41
C MET A 181 10.39 -8.70 2.24
N VAL A 182 10.71 -9.93 1.86
CA VAL A 182 11.33 -10.24 0.58
C VAL A 182 10.34 -9.86 -0.54
N GLY A 183 10.66 -8.83 -1.32
CA GLY A 183 9.86 -8.35 -2.46
C GLY A 183 9.40 -6.89 -2.42
N THR A 184 9.81 -6.08 -1.43
CA THR A 184 9.49 -4.64 -1.36
C THR A 184 10.34 -3.77 -2.28
N ASP A 185 11.41 -4.29 -2.88
CA ASP A 185 12.26 -3.65 -3.89
C ASP A 185 11.53 -3.48 -5.25
N GLY A 186 10.32 -2.93 -5.20
CA GLY A 186 9.35 -2.83 -6.29
C GLY A 186 7.89 -2.71 -5.82
N ALA A 187 7.61 -2.77 -4.51
CA ALA A 187 6.28 -2.48 -3.99
C ALA A 187 6.01 -0.97 -4.10
N ASN A 188 4.98 -0.61 -4.88
CA ASN A 188 4.57 0.76 -5.12
C ASN A 188 4.00 1.38 -3.82
N THR A 189 4.83 2.13 -3.06
CA THR A 189 4.43 2.81 -1.81
C THR A 189 3.63 4.09 -2.05
N THR A 190 3.52 4.51 -3.29
CA THR A 190 2.57 5.50 -3.77
C THR A 190 1.42 4.74 -4.39
N VAL A 191 0.18 4.93 -3.95
CA VAL A 191 -0.97 4.55 -4.77
C VAL A 191 -0.75 5.16 -6.17
N PRO A 192 -1.13 4.50 -7.28
CA PRO A 192 -0.98 5.07 -8.63
C PRO A 192 -1.64 6.44 -8.86
N ASP A 193 -2.33 7.01 -7.88
CA ASP A 193 -2.70 8.42 -7.82
C ASP A 193 -2.41 8.98 -6.42
N ALA A 194 -2.19 10.29 -6.36
CA ALA A 194 -1.91 11.01 -5.14
C ALA A 194 -3.17 11.34 -4.32
N ALA A 195 -4.06 10.39 -4.00
CA ALA A 195 -5.10 10.61 -2.97
C ALA A 195 -5.71 9.35 -2.34
N GLY A 196 -5.30 8.13 -2.72
CA GLY A 196 -5.83 6.91 -2.10
C GLY A 196 -7.29 6.60 -2.44
N VAL A 197 -7.83 7.20 -3.50
CA VAL A 197 -9.13 6.86 -4.08
C VAL A 197 -8.85 6.41 -5.49
N ALA A 198 -9.13 5.14 -5.81
CA ALA A 198 -9.05 4.66 -7.19
C ALA A 198 -9.73 5.67 -8.12
N PRO A 199 -9.09 6.06 -9.24
CA PRO A 199 -9.54 7.19 -10.01
C PRO A 199 -11.01 6.98 -10.38
N THR A 200 -11.82 7.93 -9.97
CA THR A 200 -13.24 7.94 -10.25
C THR A 200 -13.43 7.91 -11.76
N VAL A 201 -14.61 7.47 -12.20
CA VAL A 201 -14.97 7.52 -13.63
C VAL A 201 -14.76 8.94 -14.18
N ALA A 202 -14.93 9.98 -13.35
CA ALA A 202 -14.67 11.37 -13.72
C ALA A 202 -13.19 11.70 -13.89
N GLU A 203 -12.30 11.20 -13.03
CA GLU A 203 -10.84 11.40 -13.16
C GLU A 203 -10.26 10.63 -14.34
N ILE A 204 -10.68 9.37 -14.52
CA ILE A 204 -10.31 8.59 -15.71
C ILE A 204 -10.81 9.29 -16.97
N GLN A 205 -12.04 9.80 -16.94
CA GLN A 205 -12.61 10.53 -18.06
C GLN A 205 -11.85 11.84 -18.33
N ALA A 206 -11.43 12.58 -17.29
CA ALA A 206 -10.62 13.78 -17.45
C ALA A 206 -9.23 13.48 -18.05
N GLU A 207 -8.55 12.43 -17.57
CA GLU A 207 -7.26 11.98 -18.10
C GLU A 207 -7.37 11.48 -19.55
N MET A 208 -8.44 10.77 -19.88
CA MET A 208 -8.74 10.35 -21.25
C MET A 208 -9.11 11.54 -22.15
N GLU A 209 -9.77 12.56 -21.62
CA GLU A 209 -10.10 13.80 -22.32
C GLU A 209 -8.84 14.66 -22.54
N GLU A 210 -7.90 14.71 -21.60
CA GLU A 210 -6.62 15.43 -21.75
C GLU A 210 -5.67 14.73 -22.74
N ASN A 211 -5.49 13.41 -22.62
CA ASN A 211 -4.70 12.63 -23.58
C ASN A 211 -5.37 12.57 -24.96
N GLY A 212 -6.71 12.46 -24.98
CA GLY A 212 -7.52 12.55 -26.19
C GLY A 212 -7.43 13.93 -26.83
N ALA A 213 -7.38 15.00 -26.04
CA ALA A 213 -7.10 16.35 -26.50
C ALA A 213 -5.69 16.45 -27.07
N SER A 214 -4.67 15.81 -26.51
CA SER A 214 -3.31 15.80 -27.07
C SER A 214 -3.23 15.07 -28.41
N ILE A 215 -3.92 13.94 -28.58
CA ILE A 215 -3.98 13.24 -29.88
C ILE A 215 -4.79 14.05 -30.88
N LEU A 216 -5.91 14.62 -30.45
CA LEU A 216 -6.76 15.46 -31.29
C LEU A 216 -6.05 16.77 -31.69
N ASP A 217 -5.30 17.37 -30.77
CA ASP A 217 -4.45 18.55 -30.97
C ASP A 217 -3.26 18.23 -31.86
N THR A 218 -2.59 17.09 -31.66
CA THR A 218 -1.53 16.62 -32.57
C THR A 218 -2.08 16.35 -33.97
N LEU A 219 -3.29 15.79 -34.09
CA LEU A 219 -3.96 15.60 -35.38
C LEU A 219 -4.36 16.95 -35.98
N GLN A 220 -4.88 17.89 -35.18
CA GLN A 220 -5.23 19.26 -35.60
C GLN A 220 -4.00 20.07 -36.02
N ASP A 221 -2.86 19.93 -35.36
CA ASP A 221 -1.61 20.63 -35.68
C ASP A 221 -0.96 20.04 -36.94
N ARG A 222 -0.94 18.70 -37.07
CA ARG A 222 -0.41 18.02 -38.26
C ARG A 222 -1.27 18.20 -39.51
N LEU A 223 -2.59 18.30 -39.36
CA LEU A 223 -3.53 18.62 -40.44
C LEU A 223 -3.69 20.13 -40.64
N GLY A 224 -3.17 20.95 -39.71
CA GLY A 224 -3.35 22.38 -39.62
C GLY A 224 -4.70 22.79 -39.02
N THR A 225 -4.75 23.92 -38.31
CA THR A 225 -6.02 24.62 -38.07
C THR A 225 -6.60 24.96 -39.44
N PRO A 226 -7.85 24.56 -39.79
CA PRO A 226 -8.42 24.85 -41.10
C PRO A 226 -8.76 26.34 -41.19
N ALA A 227 -7.76 27.19 -41.35
CA ALA A 227 -7.93 28.63 -41.34
C ALA A 227 -8.40 29.17 -42.70
N ASN A 228 -8.64 28.35 -43.73
CA ASN A 228 -8.91 28.91 -45.05
C ASN A 228 -9.63 28.04 -46.10
N ILE A 229 -10.66 27.25 -45.75
CA ILE A 229 -11.46 26.53 -46.77
C ILE A 229 -12.98 26.70 -46.56
N ASP A 230 -13.38 27.97 -46.52
CA ASP A 230 -14.73 28.51 -46.25
C ASP A 230 -15.08 28.60 -44.76
N THR A 231 -15.76 29.68 -44.44
CA THR A 231 -15.83 30.44 -43.19
C THR A 231 -16.57 29.78 -42.00
N GLY A 232 -16.59 28.45 -41.91
CA GLY A 232 -17.25 27.72 -40.82
C GLY A 232 -16.42 26.53 -40.32
N GLY A 233 -16.33 26.35 -39.01
CA GLY A 233 -15.47 25.35 -38.35
C GLY A 233 -15.67 23.93 -38.89
N ALA A 234 -14.69 23.43 -39.65
CA ALA A 234 -14.68 22.08 -40.22
C ALA A 234 -13.99 21.07 -39.29
N THR A 235 -14.54 19.85 -39.18
CA THR A 235 -13.94 18.76 -38.41
C THR A 235 -12.92 17.95 -39.23
N ILE A 236 -12.09 17.13 -38.59
CA ILE A 236 -11.12 16.25 -39.28
C ILE A 236 -11.81 15.28 -40.26
N ALA A 237 -13.03 14.83 -39.93
CA ALA A 237 -13.83 13.98 -40.82
C ALA A 237 -14.25 14.75 -42.10
N ASP A 238 -14.57 16.03 -41.98
CA ASP A 238 -14.91 16.90 -43.11
C ASP A 238 -13.67 17.20 -43.98
N ASN A 239 -12.48 17.25 -43.37
CA ASN A 239 -11.22 17.46 -44.08
C ASN A 239 -10.73 16.22 -44.85
N LEU A 240 -10.90 15.01 -44.27
CA LEU A 240 -10.63 13.75 -44.97
C LEU A 240 -11.68 13.44 -46.04
N LYS A 241 -12.91 13.91 -45.82
CA LYS A 241 -13.88 14.07 -46.90
C LYS A 241 -13.22 14.96 -47.94
N LYS A 242 -12.89 16.23 -47.67
CA LYS A 242 -12.21 17.21 -48.58
C LYS A 242 -11.03 16.66 -49.40
N LEU A 243 -10.16 15.84 -48.79
CA LEU A 243 -8.99 15.24 -49.47
C LEU A 243 -9.36 14.11 -50.45
N ALA A 244 -10.52 13.49 -50.26
CA ALA A 244 -11.19 12.58 -51.20
C ALA A 244 -12.45 13.21 -51.84
N ASP A 245 -12.63 14.52 -51.69
CA ASP A 245 -13.85 15.27 -51.98
C ASP A 245 -13.45 16.49 -52.79
N ASP A 246 -13.60 16.25 -54.08
CA ASP A 246 -14.30 17.14 -55.01
C ASP A 246 -15.72 17.55 -54.53
N ASN A 247 -15.82 18.08 -53.32
CA ASN A 247 -16.94 18.84 -52.73
C ASN A 247 -18.20 18.10 -52.22
N GLY A 248 -18.36 18.17 -50.89
CA GLY A 248 -19.62 18.04 -50.16
C GLY A 248 -20.25 16.65 -50.13
N GLY A 249 -19.61 15.61 -50.66
CA GLY A 249 -20.11 14.25 -50.62
C GLY A 249 -21.57 14.07 -50.99
N LEU A 250 -21.89 14.16 -52.28
CA LEU A 250 -22.93 13.38 -52.96
C LEU A 250 -22.46 13.09 -54.39
N SER A 251 -22.09 11.82 -54.67
CA SER A 251 -22.09 11.16 -55.99
C SER A 251 -21.68 11.98 -57.24
N PHE A 252 -20.44 11.80 -57.73
CA PHE A 252 -20.02 11.91 -59.15
C PHE A 252 -20.97 12.72 -60.07
N ASP A 253 -21.02 14.05 -59.93
CA ASP A 253 -21.83 14.94 -60.78
C ASP A 253 -20.93 15.76 -61.69
N ALA A 254 -20.86 15.30 -62.94
CA ALA A 254 -19.94 15.67 -64.00
C ALA A 254 -20.07 17.11 -64.55
N THR A 255 -20.68 18.04 -63.82
CA THR A 255 -21.13 19.31 -64.43
C THR A 255 -20.39 20.57 -64.01
N THR A 256 -19.56 20.60 -62.96
CA THR A 256 -18.60 21.72 -62.75
C THR A 256 -17.36 21.35 -61.91
N GLU A 257 -16.29 20.94 -62.59
CA GLU A 257 -14.97 20.64 -61.99
C GLU A 257 -13.88 21.54 -62.58
N SER A 258 -12.65 21.50 -62.05
CA SER A 258 -11.46 22.06 -62.73
C SER A 258 -11.26 21.49 -64.15
N LEU A 259 -11.83 20.31 -64.44
CA LEU A 259 -12.01 19.75 -65.78
C LEU A 259 -13.06 20.49 -66.62
N LYS A 260 -14.09 21.09 -66.02
CA LYS A 260 -15.01 22.01 -66.71
C LYS A 260 -14.30 23.31 -67.07
N GLU A 261 -13.49 23.88 -66.19
CA GLU A 261 -12.69 25.08 -66.54
C GLU A 261 -11.67 24.76 -67.66
N LEU A 262 -11.05 23.59 -67.64
CA LEU A 262 -10.21 23.08 -68.74
C LEU A 262 -11.01 22.82 -70.04
N LYS A 263 -12.22 22.25 -69.96
CA LYS A 263 -13.11 22.04 -71.12
C LYS A 263 -13.66 23.36 -71.67
N ASP A 264 -14.01 24.30 -70.82
CA ASP A 264 -14.49 25.63 -71.19
C ASP A 264 -13.35 26.46 -71.81
N ASN A 265 -12.08 26.19 -71.44
CA ASN A 265 -10.89 26.77 -72.08
C ASN A 265 -10.47 26.06 -73.38
N ILE A 266 -11.04 24.90 -73.71
CA ILE A 266 -10.81 24.22 -74.99
C ILE A 266 -11.84 24.75 -75.99
N ALA A 267 -11.36 25.27 -77.13
CA ALA A 267 -12.23 25.72 -78.21
C ALA A 267 -13.21 24.62 -78.61
N THR A 268 -14.49 24.97 -78.71
CA THR A 268 -15.54 24.08 -79.18
C THR A 268 -15.26 23.65 -80.63
N ALA A 269 -15.80 22.50 -81.04
CA ALA A 269 -15.67 22.06 -82.43
C ALA A 269 -16.21 23.09 -83.44
N SER A 270 -17.21 23.90 -83.05
CA SER A 270 -17.72 24.98 -83.89
C SER A 270 -16.71 26.12 -84.04
N GLU A 271 -16.09 26.56 -82.94
CA GLU A 271 -15.05 27.61 -82.97
C GLU A 271 -13.85 27.18 -83.81
N VAL A 272 -13.43 25.92 -83.68
CA VAL A 272 -12.35 25.36 -84.51
C VAL A 272 -12.76 25.32 -85.99
N ALA A 273 -13.99 24.89 -86.31
CA ALA A 273 -14.46 24.82 -87.69
C ALA A 273 -14.56 26.20 -88.36
N ASP A 274 -15.05 27.21 -87.64
CA ASP A 274 -15.13 28.57 -88.17
C ASP A 274 -13.73 29.17 -88.36
N ALA A 275 -12.81 28.96 -87.42
CA ALA A 275 -11.42 29.40 -87.55
C ALA A 275 -10.74 28.80 -88.80
N VAL A 276 -10.94 27.51 -89.08
CA VAL A 276 -10.39 26.83 -90.26
C VAL A 276 -11.01 27.38 -91.56
N HIS A 277 -12.31 27.62 -91.58
CA HIS A 277 -12.97 28.16 -92.79
C HIS A 277 -12.67 29.63 -93.05
N ASP A 278 -12.38 30.40 -92.00
CA ASP A 278 -12.01 31.81 -92.10
C ASP A 278 -10.49 32.00 -92.24
N GLU A 279 -9.70 30.93 -92.24
CA GLU A 279 -8.28 30.95 -92.56
C GLU A 279 -8.05 31.39 -94.01
N VAL A 280 -7.18 32.37 -94.20
CA VAL A 280 -6.75 32.89 -95.50
C VAL A 280 -5.78 31.89 -96.14
N ILE A 281 -6.18 31.29 -97.25
CA ILE A 281 -5.38 30.25 -97.93
C ILE A 281 -4.85 30.68 -99.30
N GLU A 282 -5.37 31.75 -99.89
CA GLU A 282 -4.91 32.29 -101.17
C GLU A 282 -5.04 33.82 -101.17
N GLY A 283 -3.92 34.54 -101.17
CA GLY A 283 -3.89 36.00 -101.19
C GLY A 283 -4.65 36.61 -100.01
N THR A 284 -5.83 37.18 -100.30
CA THR A 284 -6.73 37.77 -99.29
C THR A 284 -8.03 36.97 -99.10
N LEU A 285 -8.12 35.77 -99.67
CA LEU A 285 -9.33 34.94 -99.67
C LEU A 285 -9.24 33.82 -98.63
N THR A 286 -10.31 33.68 -97.85
CA THR A 286 -10.46 32.57 -96.90
C THR A 286 -10.93 31.29 -97.57
N SER A 287 -10.75 30.14 -96.91
CA SER A 287 -11.26 28.84 -97.39
C SER A 287 -12.76 28.90 -97.71
N ARG A 288 -13.55 29.56 -96.85
CA ARG A 288 -14.99 29.79 -97.04
C ARG A 288 -15.29 30.61 -98.28
N GLN A 289 -14.54 31.69 -98.48
CA GLN A 289 -14.68 32.59 -99.63
C GLN A 289 -14.32 31.86 -100.93
N LEU A 290 -13.25 31.07 -100.92
CA LEU A 290 -12.81 30.28 -102.06
C LEU A 290 -13.84 29.21 -102.45
N MET A 291 -14.44 28.50 -101.48
CA MET A 291 -15.49 27.51 -101.73
C MET A 291 -16.72 28.13 -102.40
N ARG A 292 -17.11 29.36 -102.03
CA ARG A 292 -18.21 30.09 -102.68
C ARG A 292 -17.87 30.49 -104.12
N ILE A 293 -16.62 30.90 -104.36
CA ILE A 293 -16.10 31.21 -105.68
C ILE A 293 -16.09 29.95 -106.56
N PHE A 294 -15.60 28.82 -106.04
CA PHE A 294 -15.65 27.53 -106.74
C PHE A 294 -17.08 27.11 -107.07
N LEU A 295 -18.01 27.21 -106.12
CA LEU A 295 -19.40 26.88 -106.35
C LEU A 295 -20.00 27.74 -107.47
N SER A 296 -19.69 29.04 -107.52
CA SER A 296 -20.18 29.91 -108.60
C SER A 296 -19.69 29.52 -109.99
N ALA A 297 -18.44 29.04 -110.09
CA ALA A 297 -17.88 28.59 -111.35
C ALA A 297 -18.44 27.24 -111.80
N LEU A 298 -18.73 26.34 -110.83
CA LEU A 298 -19.08 24.95 -111.08
C LEU A 298 -20.59 24.70 -111.19
N ALA A 299 -21.40 25.40 -110.39
CA ALA A 299 -22.84 25.21 -110.28
C ALA A 299 -23.65 26.52 -110.34
N GLY A 300 -22.99 27.67 -110.35
CA GLY A 300 -23.62 28.97 -110.34
C GLY A 300 -24.30 29.37 -111.65
N ILE A 301 -25.18 30.37 -111.57
CA ILE A 301 -25.83 30.96 -112.73
C ILE A 301 -24.81 31.83 -113.48
N THR A 302 -24.75 31.73 -114.80
CA THR A 302 -23.88 32.56 -115.63
C THR A 302 -24.69 33.56 -116.44
N ASN A 303 -24.27 34.83 -116.46
CA ASN A 303 -24.81 35.83 -117.38
C ASN A 303 -23.70 36.64 -118.07
N GLY A 304 -24.05 37.34 -119.16
CA GLY A 304 -23.07 38.06 -119.98
C GLY A 304 -22.29 37.18 -120.96
N GLY A 305 -22.61 35.89 -121.05
CA GLY A 305 -22.05 34.99 -122.06
C GLY A 305 -22.28 35.52 -123.49
N GLY A 306 -21.24 35.48 -124.32
CA GLY A 306 -21.25 36.09 -125.66
C GLY A 306 -20.87 37.59 -125.68
N THR A 307 -20.53 38.18 -124.53
CA THR A 307 -20.01 39.55 -124.41
C THR A 307 -18.57 39.56 -123.85
N VAL A 308 -17.96 40.74 -123.73
CA VAL A 308 -16.60 40.90 -123.16
C VAL A 308 -16.53 40.70 -121.64
N THR A 309 -17.67 40.67 -120.94
CA THR A 309 -17.74 40.47 -119.49
C THR A 309 -18.68 39.32 -119.18
N ILE A 310 -18.15 38.29 -118.52
CA ILE A 310 -18.90 37.12 -118.09
C ILE A 310 -18.96 37.12 -116.57
N ASN A 311 -20.17 37.02 -116.02
CA ASN A 311 -20.38 36.94 -114.58
C ASN A 311 -20.81 35.53 -114.19
N PHE A 312 -20.09 34.92 -113.24
CA PHE A 312 -20.52 33.71 -112.53
C PHE A 312 -21.12 34.14 -111.19
N ARG A 313 -22.36 33.71 -110.97
CA ARG A 313 -23.22 34.19 -109.89
C ARG A 313 -23.43 33.10 -108.86
N ASP A 314 -23.87 33.50 -107.67
CA ASP A 314 -24.36 32.55 -106.69
C ASP A 314 -25.66 31.87 -107.14
N GLU A 315 -26.02 30.75 -106.50
CA GLU A 315 -27.20 29.97 -106.87
C GLU A 315 -28.52 30.75 -106.70
N ALA A 316 -28.54 31.73 -105.79
CA ALA A 316 -29.69 32.60 -105.55
C ALA A 316 -29.79 33.78 -106.54
N ASP A 317 -28.87 33.89 -107.50
CA ASP A 317 -28.77 35.00 -108.47
C ASP A 317 -28.63 36.40 -107.83
N GLY A 318 -28.14 36.47 -106.58
CA GLY A 318 -28.01 37.70 -105.81
C GLY A 318 -26.68 38.44 -106.00
N LYS A 319 -25.59 37.72 -106.28
CA LYS A 319 -24.22 38.29 -106.30
C LYS A 319 -23.34 37.68 -107.38
N ASN A 320 -22.57 38.55 -108.06
CA ASN A 320 -21.49 38.12 -108.95
C ASN A 320 -20.27 37.69 -108.11
N ARG A 321 -19.95 36.41 -108.11
CA ARG A 321 -18.83 35.82 -107.36
C ARG A 321 -17.53 35.84 -108.16
N ILE A 322 -17.63 35.70 -109.48
CA ILE A 322 -16.51 35.88 -110.42
C ILE A 322 -16.99 36.80 -111.54
N VAL A 323 -16.29 37.89 -111.75
CA VAL A 323 -16.44 38.75 -112.93
C VAL A 323 -15.18 38.60 -113.77
N ALA A 324 -15.32 37.95 -114.92
CA ALA A 324 -14.22 37.73 -115.85
C ALA A 324 -14.37 38.62 -117.07
N THR A 325 -13.33 39.41 -117.36
CA THR A 325 -13.19 40.07 -118.65
C THR A 325 -12.50 39.11 -119.61
N VAL A 326 -13.08 38.89 -120.78
CA VAL A 326 -12.55 37.95 -121.77
C VAL A 326 -12.15 38.66 -123.06
N ASP A 327 -11.14 38.11 -123.73
CA ASP A 327 -10.80 38.52 -125.09
C ASP A 327 -11.76 37.90 -126.13
N VAL A 328 -11.51 38.18 -127.41
CA VAL A 328 -12.32 37.65 -128.53
C VAL A 328 -12.33 36.11 -128.61
N ASN A 329 -11.32 35.45 -128.03
CA ASN A 329 -11.20 33.99 -128.01
C ASN A 329 -11.82 33.37 -126.75
N GLY A 330 -12.37 34.18 -125.84
CA GLY A 330 -12.90 33.73 -124.57
C GLY A 330 -11.83 33.50 -123.48
N ASN A 331 -10.57 33.91 -123.71
CA ASN A 331 -9.53 33.81 -122.68
C ASN A 331 -9.77 34.88 -121.61
N ARG A 332 -9.64 34.52 -120.33
CA ARG A 332 -9.76 35.48 -119.22
C ARG A 332 -8.54 36.40 -119.17
N THR A 333 -8.75 37.70 -119.32
CA THR A 333 -7.70 38.74 -119.29
C THR A 333 -7.70 39.55 -117.99
N ASN A 334 -8.81 39.57 -117.26
CA ASN A 334 -8.92 40.12 -115.91
C ASN A 334 -9.98 39.36 -115.12
N ILE A 335 -9.77 39.18 -113.82
CA ILE A 335 -10.69 38.48 -112.92
C ILE A 335 -10.88 39.30 -111.65
N VAL A 336 -12.13 39.59 -111.31
CA VAL A 336 -12.52 40.14 -110.02
C VAL A 336 -13.31 39.09 -109.26
N LEU A 337 -12.91 38.82 -108.02
CA LEU A 337 -13.49 37.79 -107.16
C LEU A 337 -14.23 38.43 -105.98
N ASP A 338 -15.40 37.90 -105.63
CA ASP A 338 -16.16 38.28 -104.44
C ASP A 338 -16.62 37.04 -103.66
N GLY A 339 -15.89 36.71 -102.61
CA GLY A 339 -16.21 35.60 -101.71
C GLY A 339 -17.18 35.92 -100.57
N THR A 340 -17.65 37.18 -100.43
CA THR A 340 -18.40 37.66 -99.24
C THR A 340 -19.87 37.25 -99.18
#